data_AF-A0A1X1QHV5-F1
#
_entry.id   AF-A0A1X1QHV5-F1
#
_cell.length_a   1.000
_cell.length_b   1.000
_cell.length_c   1.000
_cell.angle_alpha   90.00
_cell.angle_beta   90.00
_cell.angle_gamma   90.00
#
_symmetry.space_group_name_H-M   'P 1'
#
loop_
_entity.id
_entity.type
_entity.pdbx_description
1 polymer ?
#
loop_
_entity_poly.entity_id
_entity_poly.type
_entity_poly.pdbx_seq_one_letter_code
_entity_poly.pdbx_strand_id
1 'polypeptide(L)'
;MGTEAYKEVILEAFPCLKDGGEFQFLRGISNTRSMEVLSIAVHKSPGDLKQRVGNSRTYLRPMQRDLPTDMIGMVSVKILKNG
;
A
#
# COMPACT_ATOMS: atom_id res chain seq x y z
N MET A 1 19.11 8.86 2.53
CA MET A 1 18.73 7.83 1.55
C MET A 1 17.87 8.48 0.48
N GLY A 2 18.12 8.21 -0.80
CA GLY A 2 17.21 8.64 -1.85
C GLY A 2 15.92 7.82 -1.86
N THR A 3 14.88 8.32 -2.51
CA THR A 3 13.56 7.67 -2.61
C THR A 3 13.62 6.24 -3.14
N GLU A 4 14.48 5.99 -4.13
CA GLU A 4 14.65 4.66 -4.73
C GLU A 4 15.27 3.64 -3.76
N ALA A 5 16.26 4.05 -2.96
CA ALA A 5 16.91 3.18 -1.99
C ALA A 5 15.94 2.73 -0.87
N TYR A 6 15.04 3.61 -0.43
CA TYR A 6 14.03 3.22 0.57
C TYR A 6 12.95 2.31 -0.04
N LYS A 7 12.57 2.53 -1.30
CA LYS A 7 11.67 1.65 -2.04
C LYS A 7 12.26 0.25 -2.19
N GLU A 8 13.55 0.13 -2.49
CA GLU A 8 14.26 -1.16 -2.53
C GLU A 8 14.20 -1.91 -1.20
N VAL A 9 14.48 -1.22 -0.08
CA VAL A 9 14.39 -1.82 1.27
C VAL A 9 12.98 -2.39 1.54
N ILE A 10 11.92 -1.71 1.10
CA ILE A 10 10.55 -2.21 1.23
C ILE A 10 10.33 -3.44 0.35
N LEU A 11 10.81 -3.43 -0.89
CA LEU A 11 10.69 -4.58 -1.80
C LEU A 11 11.52 -5.78 -1.34
N GLU A 12 12.65 -5.56 -0.66
CA GLU A 12 13.43 -6.62 0.00
C GLU A 12 12.67 -7.23 1.18
N ALA A 13 12.04 -6.38 2.01
CA ALA A 13 11.25 -6.85 3.15
C ALA A 13 9.94 -7.54 2.73
N PHE A 14 9.39 -7.17 1.57
CA PHE A 14 8.15 -7.72 1.03
C PHE A 14 8.33 -8.16 -0.44
N PRO A 15 9.02 -9.28 -0.71
CA PRO A 15 9.32 -9.72 -2.07
C PRO A 15 8.10 -9.94 -2.96
N CYS A 16 6.95 -10.31 -2.38
CA CYS A 16 5.68 -10.46 -3.10
C CYS A 16 5.16 -9.17 -3.75
N LEU A 17 5.72 -8.01 -3.40
CA LEU A 17 5.42 -6.73 -4.06
C LEU A 17 6.19 -6.55 -5.37
N LYS A 18 7.23 -7.36 -5.65
CA LYS A 18 8.05 -7.26 -6.86
C LYS A 18 7.27 -7.70 -8.11
N ASP A 19 6.45 -8.73 -7.99
CA ASP A 19 5.76 -9.36 -9.12
C ASP A 19 4.63 -8.50 -9.73
N GLY A 20 4.17 -7.45 -9.02
CA GLY A 20 3.16 -6.49 -9.51
C GLY A 20 3.74 -5.18 -10.09
N GLY A 21 5.04 -4.93 -9.89
CA GLY A 21 5.74 -3.75 -10.40
C GLY A 21 5.61 -2.48 -9.55
N GLU A 22 4.56 -2.34 -8.72
CA GLU A 22 4.36 -1.22 -7.80
C GLU A 22 3.56 -1.59 -6.54
N PHE A 23 3.57 -0.70 -5.54
CA PHE A 23 2.74 -0.81 -4.35
C PHE A 23 2.27 0.58 -3.89
N GLN A 24 1.14 0.62 -3.19
CA GLN A 24 0.62 1.82 -2.55
C GLN A 24 0.70 1.67 -1.04
N PHE A 25 1.18 2.73 -0.37
CA PHE A 25 1.00 2.88 1.06
C PHE A 25 -0.39 3.42 1.35
N LEU A 26 -1.06 2.80 2.29
CA LEU A 26 -2.39 3.18 2.74
C LEU A 26 -2.35 3.50 4.23
N ARG A 27 -3.12 4.50 4.64
CA ARG A 27 -3.39 4.85 6.03
C ARG A 27 -4.86 4.66 6.35
N GLY A 28 -5.17 3.94 7.40
CA GLY A 28 -6.54 3.85 7.92
C GLY A 28 -6.96 5.17 8.56
N ILE A 29 -8.18 5.63 8.28
CA ILE A 29 -8.74 6.81 8.92
C ILE A 29 -9.48 6.36 10.19
N SER A 30 -9.06 6.89 11.34
CA SER A 30 -9.61 6.54 12.66
C SER A 30 -11.13 6.67 12.71
N ASN A 31 -11.78 5.72 13.39
CA ASN A 31 -13.23 5.65 13.55
C ASN A 31 -14.00 5.51 12.22
N THR A 32 -13.34 5.10 11.13
CA THR A 32 -13.98 4.82 9.86
C THR A 32 -13.53 3.45 9.31
N ARG A 33 -14.22 2.99 8.27
CA ARG A 33 -13.76 1.84 7.45
C ARG A 33 -12.99 2.30 6.20
N SER A 34 -12.62 3.58 6.15
CA SER A 34 -12.00 4.21 5.00
C SER A 34 -10.48 4.21 5.12
N MET A 35 -9.84 4.19 3.96
CA MET A 35 -8.38 4.21 3.83
C MET A 35 -7.98 5.33 2.88
N GLU A 36 -6.87 5.99 3.19
CA GLU A 36 -6.27 7.03 2.37
C GLU A 36 -5.00 6.48 1.71
N VAL A 37 -4.88 6.65 0.39
CA VAL A 37 -3.63 6.36 -0.34
C VAL A 37 -2.64 7.49 -0.04
N LEU A 38 -1.48 7.14 0.49
CA LEU A 38 -0.40 8.08 0.75
C LEU A 38 0.41 8.32 -0.53
N SER A 39 0.72 9.58 -0.80
CA SER A 39 1.52 10.01 -1.95
C SER A 39 2.92 9.39 -1.96
N ILE A 40 3.49 9.25 -3.16
CA ILE A 40 4.85 8.74 -3.43
C ILE A 40 5.93 9.43 -2.58
N ALA A 41 5.70 10.67 -2.13
CA ALA A 41 6.62 11.38 -1.24
C ALA A 41 6.92 10.63 0.08
N VAL A 42 6.07 9.69 0.53
CA VAL A 42 6.34 8.87 1.72
C VAL A 42 7.42 7.81 1.49
N HIS A 43 7.82 7.55 0.23
CA HIS A 43 8.97 6.71 -0.09
C HIS A 43 10.31 7.46 0.03
N LYS A 44 10.34 8.72 0.50
CA LYS A 44 11.59 9.46 0.70
C LYS A 44 12.38 8.95 1.90
N SER A 45 11.72 8.69 3.02
CA SER A 45 12.35 8.16 4.22
C SER A 45 11.35 7.51 5.18
N PRO A 46 11.80 6.61 6.07
CA PRO A 46 10.97 6.08 7.15
C PRO A 46 10.41 7.17 8.07
N GLY A 47 11.15 8.26 8.27
CA GLY A 47 10.75 9.39 9.11
C GLY A 47 9.56 10.16 8.53
N ASP A 48 9.60 10.44 7.23
CA ASP A 48 8.51 11.12 6.51
C ASP A 48 7.24 10.26 6.51
N LEU A 49 7.39 8.95 6.28
CA LEU A 49 6.28 8.01 6.38
C LEU A 49 5.67 8.05 7.79
N LYS A 50 6.50 7.94 8.83
CA LYS A 50 6.07 7.96 10.24
C LYS A 50 5.31 9.25 10.59
N GLN A 51 5.81 10.40 10.15
CA GLN A 51 5.15 11.70 10.38
C GLN A 51 3.78 11.76 9.70
N ARG A 52 3.65 11.18 8.50
CA ARG A 52 2.38 11.19 7.75
C ARG A 52 1.35 10.20 8.30
N VAL A 53 1.79 9.04 8.78
CA VAL A 53 0.87 8.01 9.30
C VAL A 53 0.43 8.27 10.74
N GLY A 54 1.30 8.89 11.55
CA GLY A 54 1.07 9.07 12.97
C GLY A 54 0.82 7.73 13.67
N ASN A 55 -0.25 7.66 14.46
CA ASN A 55 -0.66 6.45 15.20
C ASN A 55 -1.70 5.59 14.45
N SER A 56 -1.88 5.85 13.16
CA SER A 56 -2.88 5.15 12.35
C SER A 56 -2.39 3.77 11.94
N ARG A 57 -3.31 2.82 11.73
CA ARG A 57 -2.97 1.56 11.08
C ARG A 57 -2.52 1.83 9.64
N THR A 58 -1.44 1.19 9.23
CA THR A 58 -0.86 1.32 7.89
C THR A 58 -0.94 0.00 7.15
N TYR A 59 -1.04 0.08 5.83
CA TYR A 59 -1.16 -1.08 4.97
C TYR A 59 -0.36 -0.87 3.70
N LEU A 60 0.13 -1.98 3.14
CA LEU A 60 0.74 -2.04 1.83
C LEU A 60 -0.21 -2.77 0.90
N ARG A 61 -0.60 -2.12 -0.19
CA ARG A 61 -1.40 -2.73 -1.25
C ARG A 61 -0.51 -2.94 -2.47
N PRO A 62 -0.30 -4.20 -2.92
CA PRO A 62 0.30 -4.47 -4.21
C PRO A 62 -0.56 -3.84 -5.32
N MET A 63 0.08 -3.19 -6.28
CA MET A 63 -0.55 -2.70 -7.50
C MET A 63 -0.12 -3.61 -8.64
N GLN A 64 -1.06 -4.07 -9.46
CA GLN A 64 -0.76 -4.80 -10.68
C GLN A 64 -0.61 -3.78 -11.81
N ARG A 65 0.59 -3.67 -12.40
CA ARG A 65 0.82 -2.79 -13.56
C ARG A 65 0.17 -3.31 -14.85
N ASP A 66 -0.08 -4.61 -14.95
CA ASP A 66 -0.39 -5.27 -16.23
C ASP A 66 -1.84 -5.75 -16.38
N LEU A 67 -2.75 -5.36 -15.48
CA LEU A 67 -4.19 -5.54 -15.73
C LEU A 67 -4.72 -4.30 -16.46
N PRO A 68 -5.26 -4.44 -17.69
CA PRO A 68 -5.94 -3.33 -18.35
C PRO A 68 -7.03 -2.80 -17.41
N THR A 69 -7.14 -1.48 -17.29
CA THR A 69 -8.01 -0.80 -16.33
C THR A 69 -9.48 -1.21 -16.47
N ASP A 70 -9.88 -1.71 -17.64
CA ASP A 70 -11.18 -2.32 -17.93
C ASP A 70 -11.49 -3.63 -17.19
N MET A 71 -10.50 -4.29 -16.56
CA MET A 71 -10.70 -5.53 -15.78
C MET A 71 -10.65 -5.32 -14.27
N ILE A 72 -10.45 -4.10 -13.77
CA ILE A 72 -10.59 -3.78 -12.33
C ILE A 72 -12.09 -3.58 -12.03
N GLY A 73 -12.89 -4.59 -12.37
CA GLY A 73 -14.21 -4.76 -11.77
C GLY A 73 -14.00 -5.01 -10.28
N MET A 74 -14.61 -4.17 -9.44
CA MET A 74 -14.65 -4.33 -7.99
C MET A 74 -14.97 -5.78 -7.61
N VAL A 75 -13.95 -6.59 -7.31
CA VAL A 75 -14.18 -7.90 -6.71
C VAL A 75 -14.49 -7.66 -5.24
N SER A 76 -15.79 -7.53 -4.93
CA SER A 76 -16.28 -7.58 -3.56
C SER A 76 -16.04 -8.98 -3.01
N VAL A 77 -14.94 -9.17 -2.29
CA VAL A 77 -14.67 -10.44 -1.60
C VAL A 77 -15.62 -10.52 -0.40
N LYS A 78 -16.74 -11.22 -0.55
CA LYS A 78 -17.57 -11.65 0.60
C LYS A 78 -16.77 -12.71 1.36
N ILE A 79 -16.26 -12.35 2.54
CA ILE A 79 -15.74 -13.32 3.50
C ILE A 79 -16.94 -14.15 3.98
N LEU A 80 -17.02 -15.40 3.52
CA LEU A 80 -17.95 -16.38 4.05
C LEU A 80 -17.53 -16.71 5.49
N LYS A 81 -18.38 -16.36 6.46
CA LYS A 81 -18.33 -16.95 7.81
C LYS A 81 -18.86 -18.38 7.68
N ASN A 82 -17.99 -19.38 7.86
CA ASN A 82 -18.46 -20.72 8.19
C ASN A 82 -18.96 -20.69 9.63
N GLY A 83 -20.24 -21.08 9.80
CA GLY A 83 -20.86 -21.35 11.09
C GLY A 83 -20.49 -22.72 11.64
#